data_AF-A0A449G5N5-F1
#
_entry.id   AF-A0A449G5N5-F1
#
_cell.length_a   1.000
_cell.length_b   1.000
_cell.length_c   1.000
_cell.angle_alpha   90.00
_cell.angle_beta   90.00
_cell.angle_gamma   90.00
#
_symmetry.space_group_name_H-M   'P 1'
#
loop_
_entity.id
_entity.type
_entity.pdbx_description
1 polymer ?
#
loop_
_entity_poly.entity_id
_entity_poly.type
_entity_poly.pdbx_seq_one_letter_code
_entity_poly.pdbx_strand_id
1 'polypeptide(L)' 'MTQESRRSITVTSEGEQHTFTGDVKLCKLGLTGTYYILMGDEVVWRQSVRNGVAAAVEIKTEGFSVED' A
#
# COMPACT_ATOMS: atom_id res chain seq x y z
N MET A 1 5.95 -4.02 28.29
CA MET A 1 5.04 -3.96 27.13
C MET A 1 5.73 -3.12 26.07
N THR A 2 6.50 -3.75 25.19
CA THR A 2 7.09 -3.09 24.01
C THR A 2 5.97 -2.93 23.00
N GLN A 3 5.60 -1.68 22.72
CA GLN A 3 4.68 -1.30 21.66
C GLN A 3 5.32 -1.75 20.34
N GLU A 4 5.07 -2.99 19.93
CA GLU A 4 5.27 -3.42 18.56
C GLU A 4 4.41 -2.48 17.73
N SER A 5 5.06 -1.49 17.11
CA SER A 5 4.46 -0.59 16.15
C SER A 5 3.70 -1.45 15.16
N ARG A 6 2.35 -1.46 15.26
CA ARG A 6 1.47 -2.24 14.41
C ARG A 6 1.56 -1.67 13.00
N ARG A 7 2.58 -2.14 12.30
CA ARG A 7 2.85 -1.94 10.89
C ARG A 7 1.55 -2.17 10.13
N SER A 8 1.00 -1.09 9.61
CA SER A 8 -0.23 -1.13 8.85
C SER A 8 -0.13 -0.21 7.63
N ILE A 9 -0.72 -0.69 6.53
CA ILE A 9 -0.85 0.05 5.29
C ILE A 9 -2.33 0.17 5.02
N THR A 10 -2.84 1.40 5.02
CA THR A 10 -4.20 1.69 4.61
C THR A 10 -4.17 2.29 3.22
N VAL A 11 -4.93 1.70 2.30
CA VAL A 11 -5.10 2.17 0.94
C VAL A 11 -6.54 2.55 0.73
N THR A 12 -6.76 3.77 0.24
CA THR A 12 -8.08 4.22 -0.19
C THR A 12 -8.06 4.36 -1.70
N SER A 13 -8.91 3.60 -2.41
CA SER A 13 -9.03 3.63 -3.87
C SER A 13 -10.51 3.66 -4.25
N GLU A 14 -10.90 4.58 -5.14
CA GLU A 14 -12.29 4.72 -5.61
C GLU A 14 -13.35 4.84 -4.50
N GLY A 15 -12.96 5.33 -3.32
CA GLY A 15 -13.83 5.47 -2.14
C GLY A 15 -13.89 4.22 -1.25
N GLU A 16 -13.23 3.13 -1.63
CA GLU A 16 -13.07 1.93 -0.81
C GLU A 16 -11.75 1.99 -0.03
N GLN A 17 -11.82 1.74 1.28
CA GLN A 17 -10.65 1.72 2.15
C GLN A 17 -10.29 0.28 2.54
N HIS A 18 -9.07 -0.12 2.22
CA HIS A 18 -8.49 -1.40 2.61
C HIS A 18 -7.36 -1.18 3.61
N THR A 19 -7.41 -1.84 4.76
CA THR A 19 -6.35 -1.78 5.77
C THR A 19 -5.68 -3.13 5.89
N PHE A 20 -4.38 -3.16 5.62
CA PHE A 20 -3.52 -4.33 5.75
C PHE A 20 -2.66 -4.18 7.01
N THR A 21 -2.64 -5.21 7.87
CA THR A 21 -1.87 -5.19 9.13
C THR A 21 -0.96 -6.41 9.20
N GLY A 22 0.23 -6.25 9.81
CA GLY A 22 1.21 -7.33 9.95
C GLY A 22 2.49 -7.08 9.15
N ASP A 23 3.11 -8.16 8.65
CA ASP A 23 4.31 -8.07 7.82
C ASP A 23 3.93 -7.78 6.35
N VAL A 24 3.62 -6.50 6.11
CA VAL A 24 3.17 -6.01 4.80
C VAL A 24 4.18 -5.05 4.19
N LYS A 25 4.34 -5.07 2.87
CA LYS A 25 5.26 -4.18 2.14
C LYS A 25 4.52 -3.50 1.00
N LEU A 26 4.61 -2.17 0.95
CA LEU A 26 4.15 -1.39 -0.20
C LEU A 26 5.23 -1.40 -1.28
N CYS A 27 4.86 -1.67 -2.52
CA CYS A 27 5.75 -1.61 -3.67
C CYS A 27 5.10 -0.85 -4.82
N LYS A 28 5.94 -0.22 -5.64
CA LYS A 28 5.50 0.56 -6.81
C LYS A 28 6.24 0.09 -8.05
N LEU A 29 5.50 -0.26 -9.09
CA LEU A 29 6.04 -0.53 -10.43
C LEU A 29 6.21 0.81 -11.16
N GLY A 30 7.46 1.30 -11.21
CA GLY A 30 7.82 2.60 -11.76
C GLY A 30 7.43 2.83 -13.23
N LEU A 31 7.32 1.77 -14.03
CA LEU A 31 6.98 1.86 -15.46
C LEU A 31 5.49 2.13 -15.74
N THR A 32 4.60 1.76 -14.83
CA THR A 32 3.14 1.83 -15.04
C THR A 32 2.42 2.66 -13.98
N GLY A 33 3.12 3.11 -12.94
CA GLY A 33 2.48 3.74 -11.77
C GLY A 33 1.60 2.75 -11.01
N THR A 34 1.85 1.45 -11.11
CA THR A 34 1.06 0.42 -10.43
C THR A 34 1.57 0.24 -9.01
N TYR A 35 0.70 0.44 -8.02
CA TYR A 35 0.98 0.13 -6.62
C TYR A 35 0.50 -1.27 -6.31
N TYR A 36 1.25 -1.99 -5.48
CA TYR A 36 0.85 -3.30 -4.97
C TYR A 36 1.36 -3.48 -3.54
N ILE A 37 0.63 -4.29 -2.77
CA ILE A 37 0.98 -4.64 -1.40
C ILE A 37 1.29 -6.12 -1.35
N LEU A 38 2.43 -6.43 -0.77
CA LEU A 38 2.86 -7.77 -0.43
C LEU A 38 2.56 -8.04 1.05
N MET A 39 2.12 -9.24 1.37
CA MET A 39 2.13 -9.78 2.73
C MET A 39 3.03 -11.01 2.73
N GLY A 40 4.22 -10.90 3.33
CA GLY A 40 5.32 -11.84 3.06
C GLY A 40 5.74 -11.81 1.58
N ASP A 41 5.53 -12.91 0.85
CA ASP A 41 5.86 -13.05 -0.58
C ASP A 41 4.61 -13.00 -1.49
N GLU A 42 3.41 -12.87 -0.92
CA GLU A 42 2.15 -12.90 -1.67
C GLU A 42 1.61 -11.49 -1.95
N VAL A 43 1.20 -11.23 -3.19
CA VAL A 43 0.50 -9.98 -3.56
C VAL A 43 -0.95 -10.04 -3.10
N VAL A 44 -1.26 -9.34 -2.02
CA VAL A 44 -2.62 -9.27 -1.46
C VAL A 44 -3.46 -8.14 -2.05
N TRP A 45 -2.81 -7.14 -2.66
CA TRP A 45 -3.51 -6.01 -3.30
C TRP A 45 -2.70 -5.42 -4.44
N ARG A 46 -3.38 -4.94 -5.49
CA ARG A 46 -2.77 -4.29 -6.66
C ARG A 46 -3.71 -3.28 -7.30
N GLN A 47 -3.21 -2.08 -7.58
CA GLN A 47 -3.93 -1.05 -8.33
C GLN A 47 -3.02 -0.42 -9.37
N SER A 48 -3.49 -0.41 -10.62
CA SER A 48 -2.77 0.24 -11.72
C SER A 48 -3.28 1.67 -11.90
N VAL A 49 -2.39 2.66 -11.75
CA VAL A 49 -2.71 4.07 -12.02
C VAL A 49 -2.39 4.35 -13.49
N ARG A 50 -3.28 3.94 -14.40
CA ARG A 50 -3.12 4.21 -15.84
C ARG A 50 -3.67 5.59 -16.20
N ASN A 51 -2.82 6.42 -16.81
CA ASN A 51 -3.20 7.61 -17.59
C ASN A 51 -3.94 8.75 -16.86
N GLY A 52 -3.24 9.47 -15.97
CA GLY A 52 -3.61 10.85 -15.60
C GLY A 52 -4.89 11.02 -14.77
N VAL A 53 -5.76 10.02 -14.71
CA VAL A 53 -6.72 9.85 -13.63
C VAL A 53 -5.92 9.26 -12.49
N ALA A 54 -5.37 10.15 -11.66
CA ALA A 54 -5.16 9.82 -10.26
C ALA A 54 -6.55 9.52 -9.68
N ALA A 55 -7.09 8.33 -9.95
CA ALA A 55 -7.99 7.69 -9.00
C ALA A 55 -7.23 7.82 -7.69
N ALA A 56 -7.77 8.61 -6.77
CA ALA A 56 -7.02 9.15 -5.64
C ALA A 56 -6.63 7.99 -4.71
N VAL A 57 -5.55 7.29 -5.06
CA VAL A 57 -4.99 6.21 -4.26
C VAL A 57 -4.25 6.90 -3.14
N GLU A 58 -4.95 7.10 -2.03
CA GLU A 58 -4.34 7.60 -0.80
C GLU A 58 -3.74 6.40 -0.07
N ILE A 59 -2.44 6.43 0.16
CA ILE A 59 -1.73 5.38 0.89
C ILE A 59 -1.21 5.97 2.19
N LYS A 60 -1.74 5.48 3.30
CA LYS A 60 -1.31 5.83 4.65
C LYS A 60 -0.55 4.67 5.24
N THR A 61 0.72 4.90 5.55
CA THR A 61 1.58 3.93 6.20
C THR A 61 1.84 4.35 7.64
N GLU A 62 1.42 3.54 8.60
CA GLU A 62 1.72 3.77 10.02
C GLU A 62 2.87 2.85 10.44
N GLY A 63 4.02 3.43 10.78
CA GLY A 63 5.20 2.69 11.21
C GLY A 63 6.05 2.07 10.08
N PHE A 64 5.85 2.50 8.82
CA PHE A 64 6.73 2.17 7.70
C PHE A 64 7.34 3.43 7.07
N SER A 65 8.59 3.31 6.63
CA SER A 65 9.19 4.21 5.65
C SER A 65 8.90 3.63 4.25
N VAL A 66 8.32 4.42 3.37
CA VAL A 66 8.21 4.05 1.94
C VAL A 66 9.62 4.12 1.36
N GLU A 67 10.19 2.97 0.99
CA GLU A 67 11.43 2.92 0.21
C GLU A 67 11.09 3.13 -1.27
N ASP A 68 11.78 4.06 -1.92
CA ASP A 68 11.68 4.38 -3.36
C ASP A 68 12.42 3.36 -4.24
#